data_AF-A0A096BBL7-F1
#
_entry.id   AF-A0A096BBL7-F1
#
_cell.length_a   1.000
_cell.length_b   1.000
_cell.length_c   1.000
_cell.angle_alpha   90.00
_cell.angle_beta   90.00
_cell.angle_gamma   90.00
#
_symmetry.space_group_name_H-M   'P 1'
#
loop_
_entity.id
_entity.type
_entity.pdbx_description
1 polymer ?
#
loop_
_entity_poly.entity_id
_entity_poly.type
_entity_poly.pdbx_seq_one_letter_code
_entity_poly.pdbx_strand_id
1 'polypeptide(L)' 'MAANSRIRADLERACRASGHRLYLPALSLCGDNGAMIGCQAYYEYQAGRRGDLALNAYATRSIEQG' A
#
# COMPACT_ATOMS: atom_id res chain seq x y z
N MET A 1 5.77 -9.02 1.70
CA MET A 1 5.20 -10.38 1.51
C MET A 1 4.61 -10.60 0.10
N ALA A 2 3.99 -9.60 -0.54
CA ALA A 2 3.37 -9.70 -1.88
C ALA A 2 4.32 -9.99 -3.07
N ALA A 3 5.64 -10.00 -2.84
CA ALA A 3 6.64 -10.40 -3.83
C ALA A 3 6.91 -11.92 -3.86
N ASN A 4 6.38 -12.69 -2.91
CA ASN A 4 6.60 -14.14 -2.86
C ASN A 4 5.82 -14.84 -3.99
N SER A 5 6.53 -15.58 -4.85
CA SER A 5 5.97 -16.23 -6.03
C SER A 5 4.87 -17.26 -5.69
N ARG A 6 5.04 -18.03 -4.62
CA ARG A 6 4.05 -19.03 -4.19
C ARG A 6 2.77 -18.38 -3.70
N ILE A 7 2.87 -17.33 -2.88
CA ILE A 7 1.71 -16.58 -2.39
C ILE A 7 0.94 -15.92 -3.56
N ARG A 8 1.64 -15.34 -4.53
CA ARG A 8 1.00 -14.75 -5.72
C ARG A 8 0.21 -15.78 -6.52
N ALA A 9 0.81 -16.94 -6.78
CA ALA A 9 0.14 -18.02 -7.51
C ALA A 9 -1.08 -18.58 -6.75
N ASP A 10 -1.00 -18.68 -5.43
CA ASP A 10 -2.11 -19.14 -4.59
C ASP A 10 -3.29 -18.15 -4.61
N LEU A 11 -2.99 -16.85 -4.51
CA LEU A 11 -3.99 -15.77 -4.63
C LEU A 11 -4.64 -15.73 -6.01
N GLU A 12 -3.87 -15.89 -7.09
CA GLU A 12 -4.40 -15.96 -8.46
C GLU A 12 -5.40 -17.10 -8.62
N ARG A 13 -5.07 -18.29 -8.10
CA ARG A 13 -5.99 -19.44 -8.15
C ARG A 13 -7.26 -19.19 -7.34
N ALA A 14 -7.14 -18.63 -6.14
CA ALA A 14 -8.28 -18.32 -5.28
C ALA A 14 -9.19 -17.26 -5.90
N CYS A 15 -8.63 -16.16 -6.43
CA CYS A 15 -9.40 -15.11 -7.10
C CYS A 15 -10.09 -15.62 -8.36
N ARG A 16 -9.42 -16.46 -9.16
CA ARG A 16 -10.02 -17.09 -10.34
C ARG A 16 -11.19 -18.01 -9.97
N ALA A 17 -11.05 -18.81 -8.92
CA ALA A 17 -12.11 -19.72 -8.45
C ALA A 17 -13.32 -18.96 -7.88
N SER A 18 -13.10 -17.82 -7.23
CA SER A 18 -14.14 -16.97 -6.66
C SER A 18 -14.73 -15.94 -7.64
N GLY A 19 -14.20 -15.86 -8.87
CA GLY A 19 -14.63 -14.86 -9.86
C GLY A 19 -14.21 -13.43 -9.53
N HIS A 20 -13.27 -13.24 -8.60
CA HIS A 20 -12.76 -11.92 -8.22
C HIS A 20 -11.56 -11.52 -9.09
N ARG A 21 -11.44 -10.21 -9.33
CA ARG A 21 -10.27 -9.65 -10.02
C ARG A 21 -9.15 -9.40 -9.02
N LEU A 22 -7.98 -9.96 -9.31
CA LEU A 22 -6.77 -9.76 -8.52
C LEU A 22 -5.93 -8.61 -9.11
N TYR A 23 -5.45 -7.72 -8.24
CA TYR A 23 -4.51 -6.66 -8.60
C TYR A 23 -3.19 -6.88 -7.86
N LEU A 24 -2.11 -7.06 -8.61
CA LEU A 24 -0.78 -7.24 -8.05
C LEU A 24 0.15 -6.16 -8.62
N PRO A 25 0.81 -5.35 -7.78
CA PRO A 25 1.80 -4.41 -8.27
C PRO A 25 3.03 -5.15 -8.82
N ALA A 26 3.83 -4.43 -9.63
CA ALA A 26 5.14 -4.88 -10.07
C ALA A 26 6.04 -5.18 -8.85
N LEU A 27 6.95 -6.16 -8.98
CA LEU A 27 7.76 -6.63 -7.85
C LEU A 27 8.60 -5.53 -7.20
N SER A 28 9.11 -4.58 -8.00
CA SER A 28 9.87 -3.42 -7.51
C SER A 28 9.04 -2.47 -6.63
N LEU A 29 7.72 -2.54 -6.70
CA LEU A 29 6.80 -1.72 -5.93
C LEU A 29 6.17 -2.48 -4.74
N CYS A 30 6.48 -3.78 -4.57
CA CYS A 30 5.91 -4.59 -3.49
C CYS A 30 6.56 -4.38 -2.11
N GLY A 31 7.76 -3.79 -2.06
CA GLY A 31 8.48 -3.46 -0.82
C GLY A 31 8.42 -1.97 -0.52
N ASP A 32 8.95 -1.55 0.64
CA ASP A 32 8.98 -0.15 1.04
C ASP A 32 9.80 0.68 0.05
N ASN A 33 9.19 1.73 -0.49
CA ASN A 33 9.82 2.59 -1.49
C ASN A 33 9.30 4.03 -1.41
N GLY A 34 10.01 4.98 -2.01
CA GLY A 34 9.59 6.38 -2.02
C GLY A 34 8.30 6.63 -2.82
N ALA A 35 8.02 5.80 -3.84
CA ALA A 35 6.85 5.98 -4.70
C ALA A 35 5.53 5.71 -3.96
N MET A 36 5.48 4.73 -3.05
CA MET A 36 4.28 4.49 -2.23
C MET A 36 4.00 5.65 -1.26
N ILE A 37 5.04 6.23 -0.67
CA ILE A 37 4.89 7.38 0.23
C ILE A 37 4.40 8.62 -0.53
N GLY A 38 5.00 8.89 -1.70
CA GLY A 38 4.57 10.00 -2.56
C GLY A 38 3.15 9.83 -3.08
N CYS A 39 2.76 8.61 -3.47
CA CYS A 39 1.40 8.29 -3.92
C CYS A 39 0.37 8.58 -2.82
N GLN A 40 0.62 8.12 -1.59
CA GLN A 40 -0.26 8.43 -0.45
C GLN A 40 -0.33 9.95 -0.23
N ALA A 41 0.82 10.63 -0.15
CA ALA A 41 0.88 12.07 0.10
C ALA A 41 0.14 12.90 -0.96
N TYR A 42 0.16 12.46 -2.22
CA TYR A 42 -0.57 13.11 -3.30
C TYR A 42 -2.09 13.05 -3.07
N TYR A 43 -2.63 11.88 -2.73
CA TYR A 43 -4.06 11.73 -2.47
C TYR A 43 -4.49 12.43 -1.17
N GLU A 44 -3.65 12.43 -0.13
CA GLU A 44 -3.84 13.22 1.09
C GLU A 44 -3.95 14.72 0.78
N TYR A 45 -3.02 15.23 -0.04
CA TYR A 45 -3.01 16.61 -0.48
C TYR A 45 -4.27 16.98 -1.28
N GLN A 46 -4.68 16.10 -2.20
CA GLN A 46 -5.94 16.28 -2.96
C GLN A 46 -7.17 16.28 -2.05
N ALA A 47 -7.16 15.49 -0.97
CA ALA A 47 -8.22 15.46 0.03
C ALA A 47 -8.14 16.62 1.05
N GLY A 48 -7.17 17.54 0.89
CA GLY A 48 -7.00 18.71 1.77
C GLY A 48 -6.25 18.43 3.07
N ARG A 49 -5.78 17.19 3.29
CA ARG A 49 -5.00 16.81 4.49
C ARG A 49 -3.53 17.18 4.28
N ARG A 50 -2.95 17.90 5.24
CA ARG A 50 -1.56 18.37 5.20
C ARG A 50 -0.96 18.32 6.61
N GLY A 51 0.30 17.92 6.70
CA GLY A 51 1.08 18.05 7.93
C GLY A 51 1.52 19.49 8.14
N ASP A 52 1.72 19.86 9.40
CA ASP A 52 2.36 21.10 9.80
C ASP A 52 3.83 20.88 10.17
N LEU A 53 4.53 21.96 10.57
CA LEU A 53 5.94 21.90 10.98
C LEU A 53 6.14 21.28 12.37
N ALA A 54 5.08 21.06 13.15
CA ALA A 54 5.13 20.45 14.47
C ALA A 54 4.96 18.92 14.41
N LEU A 55 4.65 18.36 13.23
CA LEU A 55 4.43 16.94 13.02
C LEU A 55 5.65 16.11 13.43
N ASN A 56 5.44 15.17 14.34
CA ASN A 56 6.49 14.29 14.86
C ASN A 56 6.34 12.85 14.34
N ALA A 57 7.44 12.10 14.37
CA ALA A 57 7.46 10.69 14.02
C ALA A 57 6.96 9.81 15.18
N TYR A 58 6.11 8.84 14.86
CA TYR A 58 5.59 7.87 15.82
C TYR A 58 5.92 6.45 15.33
N ALA A 59 6.74 5.72 16.09
CA ALA A 59 7.17 4.37 15.72
C ALA A 59 6.03 3.34 15.72
N THR A 60 4.95 3.61 16.44
CA THR A 60 3.81 2.70 16.66
C THR A 60 2.47 3.32 16.26
N ARG A 61 2.47 4.21 15.25
CA ARG A 61 1.25 4.88 14.78
C ARG A 61 0.21 3.87 14.26
N SER A 62 -1.04 3.97 14.71
CA SER A 62 -2.14 3.18 14.13
C SER A 62 -2.55 3.74 12.76
N ILE A 63 -2.91 2.85 11.84
CA ILE A 63 -3.44 3.21 10.51
C ILE A 63 -4.82 3.88 10.61
N GLU A 64 -5.56 3.64 11.69
CA GLU A 64 -6.88 4.25 11.94
C GLU A 64 -6.80 5.76 12.23
N GLN A 65 -5.60 6.30 12.44
CA GLN A 65 -5.33 7.71 12.74
C GLN A 65 -4.92 8.52 11.50
N GLY A 66 -5.26 8.02 10.31
CA GLY A 66 -4.99 8.62 8.99
C GLY A 66 -6.16 9.46 8.49
#